data_AF-A0A4U6UAX1-F1
#
_entry.id   AF-A0A4U6UAX1-F1
#
_cell.length_a   1.000
_cell.length_b   1.000
_cell.length_c   1.000
_cell.angle_alpha   90.00
_cell.angle_beta   90.00
_cell.angle_gamma   90.00
#
_symmetry.space_group_name_H-M   'P 1'
#
loop_
_entity.id
_entity.type
_entity.pdbx_description
1 polymer ?
#
loop_
_entity_poly.entity_id
_entity_poly.type
_entity_poly.pdbx_seq_one_letter_code
_entity_poly.pdbx_strand_id
1 'polypeptide(L)'
;MCLLGRQDMATGSTPKTGKALDPKTVRRLAQNREAARKSRLRKKAYIQQLESSKLKLAQMEQDVQRARSQGLFLGGGPGANTSSGAAMFDVGYARWLDDHGRRMAELQGALHSHLPDGDLRAIVDDTLTHHDELFQLKVVAAKSDVSHLINGAWTTPAERCFLWMGGFRPSDLLKTLLPQLDPLTEQQVVGICNLQRSSQEAEEALSQGLEQLHQSLADTMAGGSLIDDINMSFMGQMALALGKLANLEGFVIQADNLRQQALHQMHRILTVRQAARCFLAIGCWWQMKAIVER
;
A
#
# COMPACT_ATOMS: atom_id res chain seq x y z
N MET A 1 24.49 -34.10 42.13
CA MET A 1 24.22 -33.20 43.28
C MET A 1 22.71 -33.11 43.45
N CYS A 2 22.24 -33.40 44.67
CA CYS A 2 20.88 -33.25 45.22
C CYS A 2 19.77 -34.09 44.55
N LEU A 3 19.64 -35.37 44.88
CA LEU A 3 18.98 -35.99 46.06
C LEU A 3 17.46 -36.16 45.91
N LEU A 4 17.11 -37.43 45.72
CA LEU A 4 15.80 -38.06 45.91
C LEU A 4 15.20 -37.69 47.27
N GLY A 5 13.96 -37.20 47.25
CA GLY A 5 13.09 -37.11 48.43
C GLY A 5 11.82 -37.94 48.19
N ARG A 6 11.90 -39.24 48.47
CA ARG A 6 10.74 -40.05 48.86
C ARG A 6 10.13 -39.40 50.09
N GLN A 7 8.82 -39.16 50.10
CA GLN A 7 8.08 -38.92 51.33
C GLN A 7 7.09 -40.06 51.54
N ASP A 8 7.17 -40.59 52.74
CA ASP A 8 6.63 -41.86 53.17
C ASP A 8 5.10 -41.89 53.22
N MET A 9 4.61 -43.08 52.89
CA MET A 9 3.32 -43.61 53.30
C MET A 9 3.20 -43.57 54.82
N ALA A 10 2.30 -42.73 55.35
CA ALA A 10 1.73 -42.94 56.67
C ALA A 10 0.39 -43.67 56.51
N THR A 11 0.44 -44.99 56.69
CA THR A 11 -0.71 -45.85 56.89
C THR A 11 -1.39 -45.58 58.23
N GLY A 12 -2.73 -45.53 58.21
CA GLY A 12 -3.52 -46.10 59.30
C GLY A 12 -4.18 -45.10 60.26
N SER A 13 -5.42 -44.71 59.94
CA SER A 13 -6.47 -44.68 60.96
C SER A 13 -7.71 -45.36 60.38
N THR A 14 -8.09 -46.46 61.01
CA THR A 14 -9.26 -47.30 60.68
C THR A 14 -10.53 -46.73 61.37
N PRO A 15 -11.68 -47.38 61.19
CA PRO A 15 -12.85 -46.88 60.47
C PRO A 15 -13.83 -46.11 61.38
N LYS A 16 -14.36 -44.97 60.91
CA LYS A 16 -15.51 -44.33 61.57
C LYS A 16 -16.66 -44.19 60.58
N THR A 17 -17.52 -45.20 60.64
CA THR A 17 -18.98 -45.08 60.70
C THR A 17 -19.58 -43.92 59.90
N GLY A 18 -20.36 -44.28 58.87
CA GLY A 18 -21.04 -43.36 57.96
C GLY A 18 -21.75 -42.22 58.68
N LYS A 19 -21.15 -41.03 58.63
CA LYS A 19 -21.90 -39.78 58.75
C LYS A 19 -22.52 -39.55 57.38
N ALA A 20 -23.84 -39.75 57.28
CA ALA A 20 -24.60 -39.30 56.13
C ALA A 20 -24.24 -37.82 55.87
N LEU A 21 -23.63 -37.55 54.71
CA LEU A 21 -23.27 -36.20 54.31
C LEU A 21 -24.52 -35.31 54.42
N ASP A 22 -24.39 -34.15 55.05
CA ASP A 22 -25.47 -33.17 55.20
C ASP A 22 -26.18 -32.98 53.83
N PRO A 23 -27.52 -33.12 53.73
CA PRO A 23 -28.25 -33.09 52.46
C PRO A 23 -27.92 -31.89 51.56
N LYS A 24 -27.59 -30.74 52.17
CA LYS A 24 -27.15 -29.53 51.46
C LYS A 24 -25.81 -29.72 50.75
N THR A 25 -24.88 -30.43 51.38
CA THR A 25 -23.55 -30.76 50.84
C THR A 25 -23.66 -31.75 49.68
N VAL A 26 -24.51 -32.78 49.80
CA VAL A 26 -24.77 -33.74 48.70
C VAL A 26 -25.35 -33.03 47.48
N ARG A 27 -26.30 -32.10 47.68
CA ARG A 27 -26.90 -31.32 46.60
C ARG A 27 -25.88 -30.41 45.89
N ARG A 28 -24.98 -29.75 46.62
CA ARG A 28 -23.90 -28.93 46.02
C ARG A 28 -22.93 -29.76 45.20
N LEU A 29 -22.57 -30.96 45.66
CA LEU A 29 -21.69 -31.87 44.92
C LEU A 29 -22.35 -32.38 43.64
N ALA A 30 -23.65 -32.69 43.67
CA ALA A 30 -24.41 -33.05 42.46
C ALA A 30 -24.45 -31.91 41.44
N GLN A 31 -24.74 -30.68 41.88
CA GLN A 31 -24.71 -29.49 41.02
C GLN A 31 -23.32 -29.20 40.45
N ASN A 32 -22.25 -29.37 41.24
CA ASN A 32 -20.88 -29.18 40.77
C ASN A 32 -20.52 -30.24 39.71
N ARG A 33 -20.91 -31.50 39.91
CA ARG A 33 -20.73 -32.57 38.91
C ARG A 33 -21.46 -32.25 37.61
N GLU A 34 -22.69 -31.73 37.69
CA GLU A 34 -23.47 -31.35 36.51
C GLU A 34 -22.89 -30.11 35.80
N ALA A 35 -22.46 -29.09 36.56
CA ALA A 35 -21.78 -27.91 36.04
C ALA A 35 -20.46 -28.28 35.35
N ALA A 36 -19.68 -29.19 35.94
CA ALA A 36 -18.45 -29.70 35.35
C ALA A 36 -18.71 -30.48 34.04
N ARG A 37 -19.77 -31.29 33.98
CA ARG A 37 -20.20 -31.95 32.73
C ARG A 37 -20.59 -30.94 31.65
N LYS A 38 -21.42 -29.95 31.99
CA LYS A 38 -21.84 -28.88 31.05
C LYS A 38 -20.64 -28.06 30.57
N SER A 39 -19.69 -27.73 31.46
CA SER A 39 -18.45 -27.03 31.10
C SER A 39 -17.60 -27.85 30.13
N ARG A 40 -17.40 -29.15 30.40
CA ARG A 40 -16.66 -30.05 29.49
C ARG A 40 -17.31 -30.15 28.12
N LEU A 41 -18.64 -30.24 28.05
CA LEU A 41 -19.37 -30.29 26.78
C LEU A 41 -19.22 -28.99 25.97
N ARG A 42 -19.34 -27.83 26.62
CA ARG A 42 -19.12 -26.52 25.95
C ARG A 42 -17.68 -26.40 25.43
N LYS A 43 -16.69 -26.80 26.24
CA LYS A 43 -15.28 -26.80 25.83
C LYS A 43 -15.04 -27.74 24.65
N LYS A 44 -15.65 -28.92 24.65
CA LYS A 44 -15.56 -29.88 23.54
C LYS A 44 -16.16 -29.31 22.24
N ALA A 45 -17.35 -28.70 22.33
CA ALA A 45 -17.98 -28.05 21.18
C ALA A 45 -17.14 -26.89 20.62
N TYR A 46 -16.55 -26.06 21.51
CA TYR A 46 -15.67 -24.98 21.11
C TYR A 46 -14.39 -25.48 20.43
N ILE A 47 -13.77 -26.55 20.95
CA ILE A 47 -12.60 -27.17 20.32
C ILE A 47 -12.95 -27.72 18.93
N GLN A 48 -14.09 -28.41 18.77
CA GLN A 48 -14.54 -28.88 17.45
C GLN A 48 -14.78 -27.72 16.48
N GLN A 49 -15.36 -26.61 16.96
CA GLN A 49 -15.53 -25.42 16.14
C GLN A 49 -14.17 -24.87 15.70
N LEU A 50 -13.19 -24.76 16.60
CA LEU A 50 -11.83 -24.33 16.27
C LEU A 50 -11.15 -25.26 15.25
N GLU A 51 -11.29 -26.58 15.40
CA GLU A 51 -10.77 -27.56 14.43
C GLU A 51 -11.41 -27.38 13.05
N SER A 52 -12.73 -27.16 13.01
CA SER A 52 -13.45 -26.89 11.75
C SER A 52 -13.02 -25.58 11.10
N SER A 53 -12.81 -24.52 11.90
CA SER A 53 -12.34 -23.22 11.41
C SER A 53 -10.91 -23.31 10.90
N LYS A 54 -10.03 -24.05 11.58
CA LYS A 54 -8.66 -24.30 11.14
C LYS A 54 -8.63 -25.00 9.78
N LEU A 55 -9.48 -26.00 9.58
CA LEU A 55 -9.58 -26.72 8.31
C LEU A 55 -10.08 -25.80 7.18
N LYS A 56 -11.10 -24.97 7.45
CA LYS A 56 -11.60 -23.97 6.49
C LYS A 56 -10.54 -22.94 6.12
N LEU A 57 -9.76 -22.46 7.08
CA LEU A 57 -8.65 -21.54 6.83
C LEU A 57 -7.58 -22.19 5.95
N ALA A 58 -7.16 -23.42 6.24
CA ALA A 58 -6.21 -24.13 5.42
C ALA A 58 -6.72 -24.35 3.98
N GLN A 59 -8.02 -24.64 3.82
CA GLN A 59 -8.67 -24.76 2.50
C GLN A 59 -8.66 -23.42 1.76
N MET A 60 -9.05 -22.34 2.43
CA MET A 60 -9.01 -20.99 1.85
C MET A 60 -7.60 -20.57 1.45
N GLU A 61 -6.59 -20.85 2.28
CA GLU A 61 -5.19 -20.60 1.95
C GLU A 61 -4.77 -21.38 0.70
N GLN A 62 -5.14 -22.66 0.60
CA GLN A 62 -4.87 -23.46 -0.58
C GLN A 62 -5.59 -22.91 -1.83
N ASP A 63 -6.85 -22.49 -1.70
CA ASP A 63 -7.63 -21.92 -2.79
C ASP A 63 -7.07 -20.57 -3.24
N VAL A 64 -6.58 -19.74 -2.31
CA VAL A 64 -5.84 -18.49 -2.63
C VAL A 64 -4.55 -18.80 -3.37
N GLN A 65 -3.76 -19.78 -2.91
CA GLN A 65 -2.53 -20.17 -3.61
C GLN A 65 -2.82 -20.75 -5.00
N ARG A 66 -3.92 -21.51 -5.16
CA ARG A 66 -4.38 -22.03 -6.45
C ARG A 66 -4.87 -20.90 -7.36
N ALA A 67 -5.62 -19.93 -6.84
CA ALA A 67 -6.07 -18.76 -7.61
C ALA A 67 -4.89 -17.89 -8.06
N ARG A 68 -3.84 -17.78 -7.24
CA ARG A 68 -2.57 -17.13 -7.61
C ARG A 68 -1.84 -17.88 -8.73
N SER A 69 -1.72 -19.20 -8.64
CA SER A 69 -1.04 -20.00 -9.68
C SER A 69 -1.81 -20.10 -11.00
N GLN A 70 -3.13 -19.93 -10.95
CA GLN A 70 -4.00 -19.86 -12.14
C GLN A 70 -4.12 -18.42 -12.72
N GLY A 71 -3.42 -17.44 -12.16
CA GLY A 71 -3.43 -16.06 -12.64
C GLY A 71 -4.76 -15.32 -12.45
N LEU A 72 -5.66 -15.83 -11.60
CA LEU A 72 -7.00 -15.26 -11.36
C LEU A 72 -6.99 -14.17 -10.28
N PHE A 73 -5.86 -13.97 -9.60
CA PHE A 73 -5.70 -12.91 -8.60
C PHE A 73 -5.14 -11.65 -9.27
N LEU A 74 -6.00 -10.65 -9.45
CA LEU A 74 -5.73 -9.30 -10.00
C LEU A 74 -4.78 -8.44 -9.13
N GLY A 75 -3.88 -9.03 -8.36
CA GLY A 75 -3.02 -8.26 -7.47
C GLY A 75 -1.88 -9.06 -6.85
N GLY A 76 -0.67 -8.81 -7.33
CA GLY A 76 0.55 -8.94 -6.53
C GLY A 76 1.00 -10.37 -6.24
N GLY A 77 1.61 -11.01 -7.23
CA GLY A 77 2.51 -12.14 -7.03
C GLY A 77 3.48 -12.24 -8.21
N PRO A 78 4.78 -12.53 -7.99
CA PRO A 78 5.72 -12.71 -9.08
C PRO A 78 5.31 -13.97 -9.86
N GLY A 79 4.76 -13.77 -11.06
CA GLY A 79 4.30 -14.86 -11.94
C GLY A 79 2.79 -14.92 -12.23
N ALA A 80 1.96 -13.97 -11.75
CA ALA A 80 0.68 -13.73 -12.40
C ALA A 80 0.95 -13.31 -13.86
N ASN A 81 0.04 -13.60 -14.81
CA ASN A 81 0.11 -13.15 -16.21
C ASN A 81 0.32 -11.62 -16.24
N THR A 82 1.56 -11.17 -16.09
CA THR A 82 1.94 -9.79 -16.25
C THR A 82 1.65 -9.51 -17.70
N SER A 83 0.72 -8.58 -17.92
CA SER A 83 0.55 -8.01 -19.25
C SER A 83 1.95 -7.65 -19.75
N SER A 84 2.22 -7.86 -21.05
CA SER A 84 3.54 -7.53 -21.59
C SER A 84 3.95 -6.09 -21.24
N GLY A 85 2.98 -5.18 -21.07
CA GLY A 85 3.19 -3.83 -20.58
C GLY A 85 3.65 -3.74 -19.12
N ALA A 86 3.05 -4.50 -18.19
CA ALA A 86 3.45 -4.53 -16.78
C ALA A 86 4.90 -5.01 -16.60
N ALA A 87 5.29 -6.09 -17.28
CA ALA A 87 6.66 -6.62 -17.21
C ALA A 87 7.68 -5.64 -17.82
N MET A 88 7.33 -4.98 -18.93
CA MET A 88 8.19 -3.97 -19.56
C MET A 88 8.35 -2.73 -18.67
N PHE A 89 7.28 -2.33 -17.98
CA PHE A 89 7.33 -1.26 -17.00
C PHE A 89 8.23 -1.60 -15.82
N ASP A 90 8.11 -2.81 -15.25
CA ASP A 90 8.94 -3.22 -14.11
C ASP A 90 10.44 -3.19 -14.45
N VAL A 91 10.82 -3.70 -15.62
CA VAL A 91 12.20 -3.66 -16.11
C VAL A 91 12.65 -2.21 -16.35
N GLY A 92 11.80 -1.40 -16.98
CA GLY A 92 12.09 0.02 -17.24
C GLY A 92 12.26 0.84 -15.96
N TYR A 93 11.39 0.61 -14.97
CA TYR A 93 11.42 1.28 -13.68
C TYR A 93 12.63 0.85 -12.84
N ALA A 94 12.97 -0.44 -12.83
CA ALA A 94 14.18 -0.91 -12.15
C ALA A 94 15.45 -0.26 -12.72
N ARG A 95 15.56 -0.20 -14.05
CA ARG A 95 16.65 0.52 -14.72
C ARG A 95 16.65 2.01 -14.37
N TRP A 96 15.47 2.63 -14.36
CA TRP A 96 15.33 4.03 -13.99
C TRP A 96 15.84 4.28 -12.56
N LEU A 97 15.51 3.41 -11.60
CA LEU A 97 15.99 3.51 -10.21
C LEU A 97 17.51 3.39 -10.09
N ASP A 98 18.13 2.45 -10.82
CA ASP A 98 19.58 2.29 -10.84
C ASP A 98 20.27 3.55 -11.38
N ASP A 99 19.73 4.11 -12.47
CA ASP A 99 20.26 5.34 -13.07
C ASP A 99 19.96 6.58 -12.20
N HIS A 100 18.84 6.60 -11.47
CA HIS A 100 18.48 7.66 -10.54
C HIS A 100 19.56 7.81 -9.45
N GLY A 101 19.95 6.71 -8.80
CA GLY A 101 21.00 6.73 -7.77
C GLY A 101 22.34 7.29 -8.29
N ARG A 102 22.71 6.93 -9.52
CA ARG A 102 23.92 7.45 -10.19
C ARG A 102 23.84 8.95 -10.44
N ARG A 103 22.70 9.45 -10.95
CA ARG A 103 22.47 10.88 -11.21
C ARG A 103 22.44 11.70 -9.92
N MET A 104 21.86 11.17 -8.85
CA MET A 104 21.90 11.83 -7.53
C MET A 104 23.34 12.00 -7.03
N ALA A 105 24.18 10.97 -7.19
CA ALA A 105 25.59 11.04 -6.82
C ALA A 105 26.38 12.04 -7.69
N GLU A 106 26.10 12.10 -8.99
CA GLU A 106 26.70 13.07 -9.91
C GLU A 106 26.31 14.51 -9.56
N LEU A 107 25.02 14.78 -9.36
CA LEU A 107 24.51 16.09 -8.97
C LEU A 107 25.08 16.55 -7.61
N GLN A 108 25.21 15.61 -6.66
CA GLN A 108 25.88 15.85 -5.39
C GLN A 108 27.35 16.21 -5.61
N GLY A 109 28.09 15.43 -6.40
CA GLY A 109 29.49 15.69 -6.72
C GLY A 109 29.71 17.04 -7.41
N ALA A 110 28.82 17.40 -8.34
CA ALA A 110 28.84 18.69 -9.04
C ALA A 110 28.66 19.89 -8.09
N LEU A 111 27.78 19.76 -7.09
CA LEU A 111 27.62 20.78 -6.05
C LEU A 111 28.85 20.88 -5.13
N HIS A 112 29.42 19.74 -4.71
CA HIS A 112 30.58 19.72 -3.81
C HIS A 112 31.86 20.23 -4.49
N SER A 113 32.02 19.98 -5.78
CA SER A 113 33.15 20.47 -6.58
C SER A 113 32.99 21.92 -7.04
N HIS A 114 31.88 22.57 -6.68
CA HIS A 114 31.56 23.96 -7.05
C HIS A 114 31.67 24.22 -8.55
N LEU A 115 31.09 23.33 -9.36
CA LEU A 115 31.09 23.51 -10.81
C LEU A 115 30.54 24.89 -11.22
N PRO A 116 31.04 25.45 -12.34
CA PRO A 116 30.44 26.61 -12.97
C PRO A 116 28.95 26.41 -13.24
N ASP A 117 28.17 27.48 -13.21
CA ASP A 117 26.71 27.40 -13.37
C ASP A 117 26.27 26.84 -14.73
N GLY A 118 27.12 26.95 -15.76
CA GLY A 118 26.88 26.33 -17.07
C GLY A 118 26.90 24.81 -17.00
N ASP A 119 27.97 24.24 -16.45
CA ASP A 119 28.14 22.79 -16.32
C ASP A 119 27.14 22.19 -15.33
N LEU A 120 26.88 22.89 -14.21
CA LEU A 120 25.87 22.46 -13.25
C LEU A 120 24.46 22.48 -13.87
N ARG A 121 24.15 23.45 -14.75
CA ARG A 121 22.85 23.51 -15.43
C ARG A 121 22.63 22.29 -16.30
N ALA A 122 23.63 21.84 -17.06
CA ALA A 122 23.52 20.63 -17.86
C ALA A 122 23.14 19.42 -17.00
N ILE A 123 23.79 19.24 -15.84
CA ILE A 123 23.49 18.13 -14.92
C ILE A 123 22.08 18.26 -14.31
N VAL A 124 21.64 19.47 -13.98
CA VAL A 124 20.28 19.73 -13.48
C VAL A 124 19.22 19.45 -14.56
N ASP A 125 19.44 19.92 -15.78
CA ASP A 125 18.53 19.69 -16.92
C ASP A 125 18.45 18.20 -17.27
N ASP A 126 19.58 17.47 -17.21
CA ASP A 126 19.63 16.02 -17.38
C ASP A 126 18.89 15.29 -16.26
N THR A 127 18.99 15.79 -15.02
CA THR A 127 18.24 15.24 -13.87
C THR A 127 16.73 15.46 -14.04
N LEU A 128 16.31 16.63 -14.51
CA LEU A 128 14.90 16.91 -14.82
C LEU A 128 14.39 16.02 -15.95
N THR A 129 15.16 15.90 -17.04
CA THR A 129 14.84 15.00 -18.16
C THR A 129 14.69 13.55 -17.69
N HIS A 130 15.54 13.11 -16.76
CA HIS A 130 15.41 11.79 -16.18
C HIS A 130 14.08 11.59 -15.41
N HIS A 131 13.55 12.62 -14.75
CA HIS A 131 12.20 12.51 -14.16
C HIS A 131 11.11 12.47 -15.25
N ASP A 132 11.30 13.18 -16.37
CA ASP A 132 10.38 13.09 -17.51
C ASP A 132 10.31 11.67 -18.08
N GLU A 133 11.45 10.96 -18.16
CA GLU A 133 11.51 9.56 -18.58
C GLU A 133 10.62 8.65 -17.70
N LEU A 134 10.62 8.86 -16.38
CA LEU A 134 9.75 8.11 -15.47
C LEU A 134 8.27 8.33 -15.80
N PHE A 135 7.85 9.57 -15.99
CA PHE A 135 6.46 9.86 -16.32
C PHE A 135 6.07 9.27 -17.67
N GLN A 136 6.97 9.25 -18.66
CA GLN A 136 6.72 8.58 -19.94
C GLN A 136 6.57 7.06 -19.79
N LEU A 137 7.44 6.42 -18.99
CA LEU A 137 7.30 4.99 -18.68
C LEU A 137 5.94 4.69 -18.04
N LYS A 138 5.50 5.55 -17.10
CA LYS A 138 4.19 5.43 -16.45
C LYS A 138 3.04 5.66 -17.42
N VAL A 139 3.10 6.62 -18.35
CA VAL A 139 2.03 6.80 -19.35
C VAL A 139 1.85 5.55 -20.22
N VAL A 140 2.95 4.93 -20.66
CA VAL A 140 2.90 3.68 -21.45
C VAL A 140 2.30 2.53 -20.62
N ALA A 141 2.71 2.43 -19.36
CA ALA A 141 2.16 1.44 -18.44
C ALA A 141 0.68 1.67 -18.14
N ALA A 142 0.23 2.91 -17.96
CA ALA A 142 -1.17 3.24 -17.68
C ALA A 142 -2.09 2.80 -18.82
N LYS A 143 -1.68 3.09 -20.06
CA LYS A 143 -2.39 2.70 -21.29
C LYS A 143 -2.48 1.19 -21.50
N SER A 144 -1.52 0.45 -20.95
CA SER A 144 -1.45 -1.00 -21.10
C SER A 144 -2.16 -1.72 -19.94
N ASP A 145 -1.93 -1.24 -18.72
CA ASP A 145 -2.35 -1.85 -17.47
C ASP A 145 -2.28 -0.83 -16.30
N VAL A 146 -3.28 0.05 -16.23
CA VAL A 146 -3.40 1.03 -15.13
C VAL A 146 -3.49 0.36 -13.76
N SER A 147 -4.00 -0.87 -13.69
CA SER A 147 -4.13 -1.62 -12.44
C SER A 147 -2.76 -1.99 -11.88
N HIS A 148 -1.81 -2.35 -12.75
CA HIS A 148 -0.41 -2.57 -12.36
C HIS A 148 0.26 -1.31 -11.81
N LEU A 149 -0.03 -0.12 -12.36
CA LEU A 149 0.51 1.12 -11.79
C LEU A 149 -0.03 1.44 -10.40
N ILE A 150 -1.29 1.16 -10.12
CA ILE A 150 -1.92 1.49 -8.84
C ILE A 150 -1.61 0.43 -7.77
N ASN A 151 -1.63 -0.85 -8.15
CA ASN A 151 -1.60 -1.98 -7.21
C ASN A 151 -0.42 -2.94 -7.42
N GLY A 152 0.46 -2.67 -8.40
CA GLY A 152 1.57 -3.54 -8.74
C GLY A 152 2.68 -3.56 -7.69
N ALA A 153 3.56 -4.55 -7.82
CA ALA A 153 4.66 -4.78 -6.89
C ALA A 153 5.89 -3.90 -7.14
N TRP A 154 5.80 -2.95 -8.08
CA TRP A 154 6.88 -2.02 -8.44
C TRP A 154 7.18 -0.99 -7.33
N THR A 155 6.27 -0.81 -6.38
CA THR A 155 6.49 -0.04 -5.13
C THR A 155 6.38 -0.94 -3.90
N THR A 156 7.14 -0.60 -2.86
CA THR A 156 7.06 -1.30 -1.57
C THR A 156 5.70 -1.08 -0.90
N PRO A 157 5.22 -2.01 -0.05
CA PRO A 157 4.00 -1.80 0.73
C PRO A 157 4.04 -0.50 1.55
N ALA A 158 5.18 -0.16 2.16
CA ALA A 158 5.35 1.09 2.89
C ALA A 158 5.21 2.33 1.99
N GLU A 159 5.80 2.34 0.79
CA GLU A 159 5.67 3.43 -0.16
C GLU A 159 4.21 3.65 -0.59
N ARG A 160 3.48 2.55 -0.84
CA ARG A 160 2.07 2.58 -1.27
C ARG A 160 1.16 3.32 -0.30
N CYS A 161 1.44 3.27 1.00
CA CYS A 161 0.68 4.00 2.02
C CYS A 161 0.68 5.52 1.81
N PHE A 162 1.64 6.05 1.05
CA PHE A 162 1.79 7.48 0.80
C PHE A 162 1.56 7.87 -0.66
N LEU A 163 1.09 6.95 -1.50
CA LEU A 163 0.79 7.24 -2.89
C LEU A 163 -0.64 7.81 -3.02
N TRP A 164 -0.75 8.84 -3.84
CA TRP A 164 -1.99 9.42 -4.33
C TRP A 164 -2.03 9.19 -5.84
N MET A 165 -3.00 8.42 -6.36
CA MET A 165 -3.10 8.12 -7.80
C MET A 165 -1.76 7.66 -8.44
N GLY A 166 -1.11 6.68 -7.81
CA GLY A 166 0.12 6.06 -8.32
C GLY A 166 1.41 6.88 -8.13
N GLY A 167 1.44 7.92 -7.29
CA GLY A 167 2.65 8.71 -7.04
C GLY A 167 2.51 9.66 -5.85
N PHE A 168 3.47 10.57 -5.65
CA PHE A 168 3.42 11.57 -4.58
C PHE A 168 2.37 12.66 -4.84
N ARG A 169 1.94 13.40 -3.82
CA ARG A 169 1.22 14.67 -4.01
C ARG A 169 2.20 15.82 -4.23
N PRO A 170 2.15 16.54 -5.36
CA PRO A 170 3.00 17.70 -5.59
C PRO A 170 2.93 18.75 -4.47
N SER A 171 1.74 19.06 -3.95
CA SER A 171 1.54 20.01 -2.85
C SER A 171 2.32 19.64 -1.58
N ASP A 172 2.25 18.36 -1.18
CA ASP A 172 2.97 17.80 -0.03
C ASP A 172 4.48 17.84 -0.28
N LEU A 173 4.93 17.46 -1.48
CA LEU A 173 6.34 17.54 -1.85
C LEU A 173 6.86 18.97 -1.71
N LEU A 174 6.18 19.94 -2.33
CA LEU A 174 6.55 21.36 -2.30
C LEU A 174 6.61 21.89 -0.85
N LYS A 175 5.64 21.53 -0.02
CA LYS A 175 5.59 21.88 1.40
C LYS A 175 6.82 21.36 2.16
N THR A 176 7.24 20.14 1.88
CA THR A 176 8.40 19.52 2.54
C THR A 176 9.74 20.05 2.04
N LEU A 177 9.81 20.49 0.78
CA LEU A 177 11.03 21.01 0.17
C LEU A 177 11.32 22.44 0.58
N LEU A 178 10.30 23.30 0.72
CA LEU A 178 10.48 24.73 0.96
C LEU A 178 11.49 25.06 2.08
N PRO A 179 11.46 24.44 3.28
CA PRO A 179 12.41 24.73 4.35
C PRO A 179 13.86 24.27 4.06
N GLN A 180 14.06 23.39 3.07
CA GLN A 180 15.37 22.82 2.73
C GLN A 180 16.12 23.66 1.68
N LEU A 181 15.46 24.66 1.08
CA LEU A 181 15.98 25.42 -0.06
C LEU A 181 16.56 26.79 0.35
N ASP A 182 16.65 27.08 1.64
CA ASP A 182 17.20 28.35 2.12
C ASP A 182 18.66 28.56 1.70
N PRO A 183 19.04 29.80 1.30
CA PRO A 183 18.19 30.99 1.19
C PRO A 183 17.41 31.07 -0.15
N LEU A 184 16.16 31.54 -0.06
CA LEU A 184 15.29 31.89 -1.20
C LEU A 184 14.98 33.39 -1.21
N THR A 185 14.75 33.98 -2.39
CA THR A 185 14.23 35.35 -2.48
C THR A 185 12.73 35.38 -2.16
N GLU A 186 12.20 36.53 -1.74
CA GLU A 186 10.76 36.69 -1.48
C GLU A 186 9.92 36.33 -2.72
N GLN A 187 10.37 36.70 -3.91
CA GLN A 187 9.71 36.35 -5.17
C GLN A 187 9.69 34.83 -5.40
N GLN A 188 10.78 34.13 -5.08
CA GLN A 188 10.84 32.67 -5.19
C GLN A 188 9.89 32.00 -4.18
N VAL A 189 9.88 32.46 -2.93
CA VAL A 189 8.96 31.94 -1.90
C VAL A 189 7.51 32.12 -2.34
N VAL A 190 7.12 33.31 -2.82
CA VAL A 190 5.77 33.57 -3.35
C VAL A 190 5.47 32.66 -4.55
N GLY A 191 6.42 32.48 -5.47
CA GLY A 191 6.27 31.58 -6.63
C GLY A 191 6.00 30.13 -6.21
N ILE A 192 6.76 29.60 -5.25
CA ILE A 192 6.59 28.23 -4.74
C ILE A 192 5.26 28.09 -4.00
N CYS A 193 4.87 29.06 -3.17
CA CYS A 193 3.59 29.05 -2.47
C CYS A 193 2.39 29.08 -3.44
N ASN A 194 2.47 29.84 -4.52
CA ASN A 194 1.44 29.86 -5.56
C ASN A 194 1.36 28.51 -6.29
N LEU A 195 2.51 27.93 -6.65
CA LEU A 195 2.58 26.61 -7.27
C LEU A 195 2.02 25.51 -6.36
N GLN A 196 2.30 25.58 -5.06
CA GLN A 196 1.76 24.66 -4.07
C GLN A 196 0.24 24.75 -4.01
N ARG A 197 -0.30 25.98 -3.95
CA ARG A 197 -1.75 26.21 -3.91
C ARG A 197 -2.43 25.69 -5.18
N SER A 198 -1.92 26.04 -6.37
CA SER A 198 -2.53 25.58 -7.62
C SER A 198 -2.44 24.06 -7.78
N SER A 199 -1.35 23.45 -7.32
CA SER A 199 -1.22 21.98 -7.29
C SER A 199 -2.26 21.35 -6.36
N GLN A 200 -2.45 21.90 -5.16
CA GLN A 200 -3.45 21.43 -4.20
C GLN A 200 -4.88 21.50 -4.77
N GLU A 201 -5.24 22.59 -5.43
CA GLU A 201 -6.55 22.75 -6.07
C GLU A 201 -6.78 21.72 -7.17
N ALA A 202 -5.77 21.46 -8.00
CA ALA A 202 -5.83 20.43 -9.05
C ALA A 202 -5.89 19.00 -8.46
N GLU A 203 -5.15 18.74 -7.38
CA GLU A 203 -5.18 17.46 -6.65
C GLU A 203 -6.57 17.18 -6.06
N GLU A 204 -7.21 18.20 -5.49
CA GLU A 204 -8.58 18.10 -4.95
C GLU A 204 -9.59 17.82 -6.05
N ALA A 205 -9.52 18.54 -7.17
CA ALA A 205 -10.40 18.32 -8.33
C ALA A 205 -10.26 16.89 -8.88
N LEU A 206 -9.02 16.40 -9.05
CA LEU A 206 -8.78 15.02 -9.49
C LEU A 206 -9.29 14.00 -8.47
N SER A 207 -9.09 14.24 -7.18
CA SER A 207 -9.55 13.33 -6.11
C SER A 207 -11.07 13.22 -6.09
N GLN A 208 -11.78 14.35 -6.21
CA GLN A 208 -13.24 14.37 -6.30
C GLN A 208 -13.74 13.64 -7.55
N GLY A 209 -13.10 13.86 -8.70
CA GLY A 209 -13.45 13.14 -9.94
C GLY A 209 -13.25 11.63 -9.83
N LEU A 210 -12.18 11.19 -9.18
CA LEU A 210 -11.91 9.77 -8.93
C LEU A 210 -12.94 9.15 -7.95
N GLU A 211 -13.34 9.89 -6.92
CA GLU A 211 -14.38 9.46 -5.99
C GLU A 211 -15.73 9.30 -6.70
N GLN A 212 -16.10 10.24 -7.56
CA GLN A 212 -17.30 10.13 -8.41
C GLN A 212 -17.23 8.92 -9.35
N LEU A 213 -16.05 8.62 -9.90
CA LEU A 213 -15.85 7.44 -10.73
C LEU A 213 -16.08 6.16 -9.91
N HIS A 214 -15.51 6.07 -8.70
CA HIS A 214 -15.69 4.92 -7.82
C HIS A 214 -17.16 4.74 -7.39
N GLN A 215 -17.87 5.83 -7.07
CA GLN A 215 -19.30 5.78 -6.74
C GLN A 215 -20.12 5.29 -7.94
N SER A 216 -19.87 5.86 -9.12
CA SER A 216 -20.52 5.47 -10.37
C SER A 216 -20.28 4.00 -10.73
N LEU A 217 -19.09 3.48 -10.42
CA LEU A 217 -18.76 2.06 -10.57
C LEU A 217 -19.53 1.19 -9.57
N ALA A 218 -19.57 1.59 -8.30
CA ALA A 218 -20.31 0.90 -7.24
C ALA A 218 -21.80 0.79 -7.57
N ASP A 219 -22.42 1.89 -8.01
CA ASP A 219 -23.84 1.93 -8.40
C ASP A 219 -24.14 0.98 -9.58
N THR A 220 -23.19 0.86 -10.52
CA THR A 220 -23.33 -0.03 -11.69
C THR A 220 -23.28 -1.50 -11.28
N MET A 221 -22.44 -1.84 -10.30
CA MET A 221 -22.34 -3.21 -9.77
C MET A 221 -23.50 -3.55 -8.83
N ALA A 222 -23.96 -2.59 -8.03
CA ALA A 222 -25.07 -2.78 -7.09
C ALA A 222 -26.44 -2.84 -7.78
N GLY A 223 -26.60 -2.24 -8.96
CA GLY A 223 -27.82 -2.33 -9.76
C GLY A 223 -28.08 -3.72 -10.38
N GLY A 224 -27.22 -4.71 -10.13
CA GLY A 224 -27.44 -6.11 -10.49
C GLY A 224 -28.06 -6.90 -9.35
N SER A 225 -29.33 -7.30 -9.51
CA SER A 225 -30.14 -8.14 -8.60
C SER A 225 -30.95 -7.31 -7.58
N LEU A 226 -32.28 -7.34 -7.51
CA LEU A 226 -33.28 -8.37 -7.82
C LEU A 226 -34.56 -7.65 -8.30
N ILE A 227 -35.30 -8.25 -9.24
CA ILE A 227 -36.64 -7.83 -9.75
C ILE A 227 -36.55 -6.87 -10.95
N ASP A 228 -37.10 -7.32 -12.09
CA ASP A 228 -37.32 -6.60 -13.35
C ASP A 228 -36.10 -6.08 -14.14
N ASP A 229 -35.60 -6.90 -15.06
CA ASP A 229 -35.92 -6.76 -16.50
C ASP A 229 -34.98 -7.63 -17.33
N ILE A 230 -35.53 -8.29 -18.34
CA ILE A 230 -34.88 -9.23 -19.26
C ILE A 230 -33.76 -8.57 -20.12
N ASN A 231 -33.45 -7.29 -19.90
CA ASN A 231 -32.68 -6.46 -20.83
C ASN A 231 -31.22 -6.17 -20.44
N MET A 232 -30.77 -6.42 -19.20
CA MET A 232 -29.36 -6.22 -18.81
C MET A 232 -28.78 -7.49 -18.21
N SER A 233 -28.24 -8.35 -19.08
CA SER A 233 -27.39 -9.47 -18.67
C SER A 233 -26.25 -8.97 -17.77
N PHE A 234 -25.84 -9.77 -16.79
CA PHE A 234 -24.62 -9.57 -15.99
C PHE A 234 -23.41 -9.16 -16.85
N MET A 235 -23.33 -9.68 -18.07
CA MET A 235 -22.30 -9.33 -19.06
C MET A 235 -22.38 -7.86 -19.52
N GLY A 236 -23.58 -7.29 -19.67
CA GLY A 236 -23.79 -5.88 -20.00
C GLY A 236 -23.40 -4.93 -18.86
N GLN A 237 -23.71 -5.32 -17.61
CA GLN A 237 -23.26 -4.57 -16.42
C GLN A 237 -21.74 -4.62 -16.25
N MET A 238 -21.14 -5.78 -16.48
CA MET A 238 -19.68 -5.94 -16.50
C MET A 238 -19.04 -5.09 -17.59
N ALA A 239 -19.60 -5.06 -18.80
CA ALA A 239 -19.09 -4.24 -19.90
C ALA A 239 -19.15 -2.73 -19.57
N LEU A 240 -20.24 -2.26 -18.93
CA LEU A 240 -20.35 -0.87 -18.46
C LEU A 240 -19.34 -0.56 -17.35
N ALA A 241 -19.15 -1.47 -16.39
CA ALA A 241 -18.17 -1.32 -15.32
C ALA A 241 -16.73 -1.25 -15.87
N LEU A 242 -16.38 -2.13 -16.82
CA LEU A 242 -15.08 -2.11 -17.51
C LEU A 242 -14.89 -0.81 -18.31
N GLY A 243 -15.93 -0.33 -18.98
CA GLY A 243 -15.90 0.97 -19.68
C GLY A 243 -15.64 2.15 -18.73
N LYS A 244 -16.20 2.13 -17.52
CA LYS A 244 -15.90 3.14 -16.49
C LYS A 244 -14.48 3.00 -15.96
N LEU A 245 -14.01 1.76 -15.73
CA LEU A 245 -12.63 1.51 -15.28
C LEU A 245 -11.58 2.03 -16.27
N ALA A 246 -11.88 2.12 -17.57
CA ALA A 246 -10.99 2.74 -18.54
C ALA A 246 -10.68 4.23 -18.22
N ASN A 247 -11.59 4.94 -17.53
CA ASN A 247 -11.36 6.32 -17.11
C ASN A 247 -10.27 6.44 -16.04
N LEU A 248 -9.96 5.35 -15.31
CA LEU A 248 -8.92 5.34 -14.29
C LEU A 248 -7.55 5.66 -14.87
N GLU A 249 -7.28 5.22 -16.11
CA GLU A 249 -6.09 5.58 -16.88
C GLU A 249 -5.93 7.11 -16.95
N GLY A 250 -7.01 7.80 -17.33
CA GLY A 250 -7.03 9.26 -17.48
C GLY A 250 -6.70 9.98 -16.18
N PHE A 251 -7.16 9.49 -15.03
CA PHE A 251 -6.84 10.09 -13.73
C PHE A 251 -5.36 9.91 -13.36
N VAL A 252 -4.80 8.71 -13.56
CA VAL A 252 -3.38 8.44 -13.26
C VAL A 252 -2.48 9.29 -14.15
N ILE A 253 -2.78 9.38 -15.45
CA ILE A 253 -2.02 10.22 -16.39
C ILE A 253 -2.11 11.70 -16.01
N GLN A 254 -3.30 12.21 -15.65
CA GLN A 254 -3.45 13.60 -15.22
C GLN A 254 -2.68 13.91 -13.92
N ALA A 255 -2.69 12.98 -12.97
CA ALA A 255 -1.92 13.11 -11.73
C ALA A 255 -0.41 13.14 -12.00
N ASP A 256 0.09 12.30 -12.91
CA ASP A 256 1.50 12.31 -13.32
C ASP A 256 1.89 13.56 -14.10
N ASN A 257 1.01 14.08 -14.96
CA ASN A 257 1.22 15.37 -15.62
C ASN A 257 1.34 16.50 -14.60
N LEU A 258 0.53 16.51 -13.55
CA LEU A 258 0.60 17.51 -12.50
C LEU A 258 1.94 17.44 -11.74
N ARG A 259 2.44 16.24 -11.44
CA ARG A 259 3.77 16.04 -10.85
C ARG A 259 4.87 16.57 -11.74
N GLN A 260 4.85 16.20 -13.02
CA GLN A 260 5.82 16.63 -13.99
C GLN A 260 5.83 18.17 -14.08
N GLN A 261 4.65 18.78 -14.22
CA GLN A 261 4.52 20.24 -14.26
C GLN A 261 5.07 20.90 -12.99
N ALA A 262 4.80 20.37 -11.81
CA ALA A 262 5.34 20.91 -10.56
C ALA A 262 6.88 20.90 -10.53
N LEU A 263 7.51 19.80 -10.97
CA LEU A 263 8.98 19.72 -11.06
C LEU A 263 9.56 20.75 -12.06
N HIS A 264 8.93 20.89 -13.23
CA HIS A 264 9.34 21.86 -14.23
C HIS A 264 9.16 23.31 -13.75
N GLN A 265 8.07 23.61 -13.04
CA GLN A 265 7.86 24.95 -12.48
C GLN A 265 8.84 25.25 -11.35
N MET A 266 9.17 24.27 -10.51
CA MET A 266 10.24 24.41 -9.51
C MET A 266 11.58 24.75 -10.16
N HIS A 267 11.96 24.04 -11.23
CA HIS A 267 13.17 24.35 -11.98
C HIS A 267 13.18 25.78 -12.54
N ARG A 268 12.02 26.28 -13.01
CA ARG A 268 11.88 27.65 -13.53
C ARG A 268 11.96 28.75 -12.46
N ILE A 269 11.46 28.49 -11.26
CA ILE A 269 11.46 29.46 -10.15
C ILE A 269 12.86 29.57 -9.52
N LEU A 270 13.57 28.45 -9.44
CA LEU A 270 14.84 28.34 -8.73
C LEU A 270 16.04 28.75 -9.60
N THR A 271 17.09 29.23 -8.96
CA THR A 271 18.42 29.30 -9.60
C THR A 271 18.96 27.88 -9.80
N VAL A 272 19.94 27.71 -10.70
CA VAL A 272 20.54 26.39 -10.99
C VAL A 272 21.06 25.69 -9.72
N ARG A 273 21.71 26.42 -8.80
CA ARG A 273 22.21 25.84 -7.54
C ARG A 273 21.08 25.46 -6.58
N GLN A 274 20.02 26.26 -6.51
CA GLN A 274 18.84 25.92 -5.71
C GLN A 274 18.10 24.73 -6.32
N ALA A 275 17.97 24.66 -7.65
CA ALA A 275 17.37 23.53 -8.35
C ALA A 275 18.16 22.24 -8.13
N ALA A 276 19.50 22.29 -8.18
CA ALA A 276 20.35 21.16 -7.85
C ALA A 276 20.09 20.64 -6.41
N ARG A 277 20.02 21.54 -5.42
CA ARG A 277 19.67 21.16 -4.03
C ARG A 277 18.24 20.62 -3.94
N CYS A 278 17.31 21.19 -4.69
CA CYS A 278 15.92 20.73 -4.75
C CYS A 278 15.82 19.31 -5.27
N PHE A 279 16.47 18.98 -6.40
CA PHE A 279 16.45 17.62 -6.94
C PHE A 279 17.18 16.63 -6.02
N LEU A 280 18.26 17.04 -5.34
CA LEU A 280 18.86 16.24 -4.27
C LEU A 280 17.87 15.92 -3.15
N ALA A 281 17.17 16.93 -2.63
CA ALA A 281 16.17 16.74 -1.59
C ALA A 281 15.01 15.84 -2.04
N ILE A 282 14.58 15.96 -3.31
CA ILE A 282 13.60 15.06 -3.93
C ILE A 282 14.13 13.62 -3.94
N GLY A 283 15.35 13.37 -4.42
CA GLY A 283 15.94 12.02 -4.42
C GLY A 283 16.05 11.41 -3.02
N CYS A 284 16.45 12.21 -2.03
CA CYS A 284 16.49 11.77 -0.62
C CYS A 284 15.09 11.41 -0.09
N TRP A 285 14.05 12.14 -0.51
CA TRP A 285 12.66 11.85 -0.13
C TRP A 285 12.21 10.47 -0.65
N TRP A 286 12.59 10.10 -1.87
CA TRP A 286 12.34 8.77 -2.43
C TRP A 286 13.08 7.67 -1.65
N GLN A 287 14.35 7.89 -1.32
CA GLN A 287 15.15 6.93 -0.56
C GLN A 287 14.67 6.75 0.90
N MET A 288 14.25 7.83 1.56
CA MET A 288 13.81 7.77 2.96
C MET A 288 12.51 6.96 3.12
N LYS A 289 11.65 6.92 2.10
CA LYS A 289 10.47 6.04 2.08
C LYS A 289 10.81 4.56 1.82
N ALA A 290 11.89 4.28 1.10
CA ALA A 290 12.36 2.92 0.86
C ALA A 290 13.07 2.29 2.09
N ILE A 291 13.60 3.10 3.01
CA ILE A 291 14.38 2.64 4.18
C ILE A 291 13.49 2.10 5.32
N VAL A 292 12.17 2.35 5.30
CA VAL A 292 11.26 1.85 6.36
C VAL A 292 11.13 0.32 6.40
N GLU A 293 11.68 -0.41 5.41
CA GLU A 293 11.58 -1.87 5.33
C GLU A 293 12.93 -2.61 5.08
N ARG A 294 14.09 -1.99 5.35
CA ARG A 294 15.38 -2.73 5.40
C ARG A 294 15.85 -3.01 6.82
#